data_AF-K9UM42-F1
#
_entry.id   AF-K9UM42-F1
#
_cell.length_a   1.000
_cell.length_b   1.000
_cell.length_c   1.000
_cell.angle_alpha   90.00
_cell.angle_beta   90.00
_cell.angle_gamma   90.00
#
_symmetry.space_group_name_H-M   'P 1'
#
loop_
_entity.id
_entity.type
_entity.pdbx_description
1 polymer ?
#
loop_
_entity_poly.entity_id
_entity_poly.type
_entity_poly.pdbx_seq_one_letter_code
_entity_poly.pdbx_strand_id
1 'polypeptide(L)' 'MIENQHQYRFTLSKIEELEQRLAALETPDPSLHPRQVIGRRNSFNLTLRQLKQEITEYDRQLLVRATASNDCNF' A
#
# COMPACT_ATOMS: atom_id res chain seq x y z
N MET A 1 10.37 3.07 1.93
CA MET A 1 10.25 3.69 3.27
C MET A 1 9.77 5.12 3.08
N ILE A 2 8.62 5.47 3.68
CA ILE A 2 7.96 6.77 3.53
C ILE A 2 8.53 7.76 4.55
N GLU A 3 8.96 8.93 4.08
CA GLU A 3 9.62 9.95 4.90
C GLU A 3 8.79 11.22 5.04
N ASN A 4 7.86 11.46 4.12
CA ASN A 4 7.09 12.69 4.07
C ASN A 4 5.65 12.48 3.59
N GLN A 5 4.82 13.50 3.81
CA GLN A 5 3.40 13.47 3.48
C GLN A 5 3.15 13.33 1.97
N HIS A 6 4.03 13.85 1.12
CA HIS A 6 3.88 13.70 -0.32
C HIS A 6 4.05 12.24 -0.75
N GLN A 7 5.10 11.57 -0.26
CA GLN A 7 5.33 10.14 -0.47
C GLN A 7 4.18 9.30 0.09
N TYR A 8 3.65 9.66 1.25
CA TYR A 8 2.48 8.99 1.83
C TYR A 8 1.27 9.04 0.89
N ARG A 9 0.92 10.24 0.40
CA ARG A 9 -0.21 10.42 -0.54
C ARG A 9 0.00 9.70 -1.87
N PHE A 10 1.24 9.71 -2.37
CA PHE A 10 1.60 8.97 -3.57
C PHE A 10 1.43 7.47 -3.36
N THR A 11 1.92 6.93 -2.23
CA THR A 11 1.79 5.51 -1.91
C THR A 11 0.33 5.08 -1.74
N LEU A 12 -0.52 5.92 -1.12
CA LEU A 12 -1.97 5.67 -1.05
C LEU A 12 -2.60 5.58 -2.45
N SER A 13 -2.31 6.56 -3.31
CA SER A 13 -2.81 6.55 -4.69
C SER A 13 -2.34 5.30 -5.45
N LYS A 14 -1.10 4.85 -5.18
CA LYS A 14 -0.55 3.65 -5.79
C LYS A 14 -1.23 2.37 -5.31
N ILE A 15 -1.62 2.31 -4.04
CA ILE A 15 -2.39 1.20 -3.48
C ILE A 15 -3.75 1.12 -4.16
N GLU A 16 -4.47 2.25 -4.28
CA GLU A 16 -5.77 2.30 -4.96
C GLU A 16 -5.68 1.82 -6.41
N GLU A 17 -4.65 2.27 -7.15
CA GLU A 17 -4.40 1.82 -8.51
C GLU A 17 -4.17 0.29 -8.60
N LEU A 18 -3.39 -0.27 -7.68
CA LEU A 18 -3.11 -1.70 -7.64
C LEU A 18 -4.35 -2.52 -7.25
N GLU A 19 -5.18 -2.02 -6.35
CA GLU A 19 -6.45 -2.66 -5.97
C GLU A 19 -7.44 -2.65 -7.15
N GLN A 20 -7.54 -1.56 -7.91
CA GLN A 20 -8.34 -1.50 -9.14
C GLN A 20 -7.83 -2.49 -10.19
N ARG A 21 -6.51 -2.59 -10.39
CA ARG A 21 -5.91 -3.56 -11.32
C ARG A 21 -6.14 -5.00 -10.89
N LEU A 22 -6.16 -5.28 -9.58
CA LEU A 22 -6.53 -6.59 -9.04
C LEU A 22 -7.99 -6.93 -9.31
N ALA A 23 -8.90 -5.98 -9.08
CA ALA A 23 -10.31 -6.17 -9.39
C ALA A 23 -10.54 -6.43 -10.89
N ALA A 24 -9.78 -5.75 -11.77
CA ALA A 24 -9.82 -5.99 -13.21
C ALA A 24 -9.31 -7.39 -13.62
N LEU A 25 -8.49 -8.06 -12.81
CA LEU A 25 -8.07 -9.44 -13.06
C LEU A 25 -9.15 -10.47 -12.69
N GLU A 26 -10.15 -10.09 -11.89
CA GLU A 26 -11.29 -10.96 -11.57
C GLU A 26 -12.30 -11.02 -12.72
N THR A 27 -12.22 -10.08 -13.66
CA THR A 27 -13.00 -10.13 -14.90
C THR A 27 -12.34 -11.11 -15.87
N PRO A 28 -13.03 -12.16 -16.32
CA PRO A 28 -12.43 -13.16 -17.20
C PRO A 28 -12.10 -12.54 -18.56
N ASP A 29 -10.81 -12.38 -18.83
CA ASP A 29 -10.29 -11.95 -20.13
C ASP A 29 -9.88 -13.21 -20.94
N PRO A 30 -10.54 -13.48 -22.08
CA PRO A 30 -10.24 -14.66 -22.90
C PRO A 30 -8.84 -14.63 -23.53
N SER A 31 -8.16 -13.48 -23.53
CA SER A 31 -6.79 -13.34 -24.03
C SER A 31 -5.72 -13.72 -23.00
N LEU A 32 -6.10 -13.88 -21.72
CA LEU A 32 -5.19 -14.13 -20.61
C LEU A 32 -5.23 -15.59 -20.17
N HIS A 33 -4.07 -16.26 -20.19
CA HIS A 33 -3.98 -17.62 -19.70
C HIS A 33 -4.15 -17.65 -18.16
N PRO A 34 -4.89 -18.61 -17.56
CA PRO A 34 -5.15 -18.64 -16.11
C PRO A 34 -3.89 -18.54 -15.23
N ARG A 35 -2.78 -19.19 -15.64
CA ARG A 35 -1.50 -19.07 -14.93
C ARG A 35 -0.93 -17.64 -14.92
N GLN A 36 -1.12 -16.88 -15.99
CA GLN A 36 -0.69 -15.48 -16.08
C GLN A 36 -1.52 -14.60 -15.15
N VAL A 37 -2.83 -14.85 -15.06
CA VAL A 37 -3.73 -14.16 -14.12
C VAL A 37 -3.27 -14.39 -12.67
N ILE A 38 -3.00 -15.65 -12.30
CA ILE A 38 -2.50 -16.00 -10.97
C ILE A 38 -1.15 -15.33 -10.68
N GLY A 39 -0.22 -15.35 -11.66
CA GLY A 39 1.08 -14.69 -11.51
C GLY A 39 0.96 -13.19 -11.27
N ARG A 40 0.12 -12.50 -12.06
CA ARG A 40 -0.15 -11.06 -11.89
C ARG A 40 -0.80 -10.77 -10.54
N ARG A 41 -1.79 -11.56 -10.14
CA ARG A 41 -2.47 -11.44 -8.84
C ARG A 41 -1.48 -11.55 -7.68
N ASN A 42 -0.61 -12.56 -7.71
CA ASN A 42 0.38 -12.78 -6.67
C ASN A 42 1.39 -11.62 -6.60
N SER A 43 1.84 -11.12 -7.76
CA SER A 43 2.74 -9.97 -7.82
C SER A 43 2.10 -8.71 -7.23
N PHE A 44 0.86 -8.39 -7.63
CA PHE A 44 0.15 -7.21 -7.10
C PHE A 44 -0.11 -7.34 -5.59
N ASN A 45 -0.50 -8.52 -5.11
CA ASN A 45 -0.68 -8.77 -3.68
C ASN A 45 0.62 -8.59 -2.88
N LEU A 46 1.76 -9.02 -3.42
CA LEU A 46 3.06 -8.83 -2.77
C LEU A 46 3.40 -7.34 -2.67
N THR A 47 3.25 -6.60 -3.76
CA THR A 47 3.50 -5.15 -3.78
C THR A 47 2.56 -4.41 -2.83
N LEU A 48 1.26 -4.75 -2.83
CA LEU A 48 0.29 -4.16 -1.90
C LEU A 48 0.67 -4.40 -0.44
N ARG A 49 1.10 -5.61 -0.11
CA ARG A 49 1.53 -5.94 1.25
C ARG A 49 2.70 -5.07 1.70
N GLN A 50 3.69 -4.88 0.82
CA GLN A 50 4.85 -4.02 1.09
C GLN A 50 4.42 -2.57 1.28
N LEU A 51 3.62 -2.01 0.37
CA LEU A 51 3.17 -0.62 0.46
C LEU A 51 2.31 -0.36 1.71
N LYS A 52 1.41 -1.29 2.05
CA LYS A 52 0.60 -1.21 3.28
C LYS A 52 1.48 -1.26 4.53
N GLN A 53 2.54 -2.07 4.53
CA GLN A 53 3.49 -2.10 5.64
C GLN A 53 4.26 -0.77 5.79
N GLU A 54 4.66 -0.15 4.67
CA GLU A 54 5.34 1.16 4.72
C GLU A 54 4.43 2.27 5.26
N ILE A 55 3.15 2.27 4.91
CA ILE A 55 2.15 3.20 5.44
C ILE A 55 1.98 2.99 6.95
N THR A 56 1.76 1.75 7.40
CA THR A 56 1.58 1.44 8.83
C THR A 56 2.79 1.87 9.65
N GLU A 57 4.00 1.69 9.13
CA GLU A 57 5.23 2.12 9.80
C GLU A 57 5.31 3.65 9.89
N TYR A 58 4.96 4.36 8.82
CA TYR A 58 4.90 5.83 8.83
C TYR A 58 3.86 6.36 9.83
N ASP A 59 2.66 5.79 9.83
CA ASP A 59 1.59 6.18 10.75
C ASP A 59 1.98 5.93 12.21
N ARG A 60 2.69 4.82 12.48
CA ARG A 60 3.24 4.54 13.81
C ARG A 60 4.26 5.60 14.24
N GLN A 61 5.17 6.00 13.35
CA GLN A 61 6.15 7.04 13.63
C GLN A 61 5.48 8.40 13.89
N LEU A 62 4.44 8.73 13.13
CA LEU A 62 3.65 9.94 13.33
C LEU A 62 3.00 9.95 14.72
N LEU A 63 2.42 8.82 15.13
CA LEU A 63 1.78 8.65 16.44
C LEU A 63 2.80 8.76 17.58
N VAL A 64 3.97 8.12 17.47
CA VAL A 64 5.04 8.23 18.47
C VAL A 64 5.54 9.67 18.61
N ARG A 65 5.67 10.42 17.50
CA ARG A 65 6.04 11.85 17.54
C ARG A 65 4.96 12.69 18.24
N ALA A 66 3.68 12.38 18.03
CA ALA A 66 2.58 13.07 18.68
C ALA A 66 2.55 12.82 20.20
N THR A 67 2.79 11.57 20.65
CA THR A 67 2.85 11.25 22.09
C THR A 67 4.06 11.85 22.77
N ALA A 68 5.25 11.78 22.14
CA ALA A 68 6.47 12.38 22.69
C ALA A 68 6.38 13.90 22.87
N SER A 69 5.54 14.58 22.08
CA SER A 69 5.31 16.02 22.22
C SER A 69 4.39 16.38 23.40
N ASN A 70 3.55 15.44 23.86
CA ASN A 70 2.65 15.65 25.00
C ASN A 70 3.35 15.44 26.35
N ASP A 71 4.44 14.67 26.40
CA ASP A 71 5.15 14.35 27.64
C ASP A 71 6.13 15.48 28.10
N CYS A 72 6.30 16.56 27.32
CA CYS A 72 7.16 17.70 27.67
C CYS A 72 6.44 18.87 28.36
N ASN A 73 5.18 18.71 28.78
CA ASN A 73 4.46 19.70 29.58
C ASN A 73 4.23 19.18 31.01
N PHE A 74 5.27 19.18 31.85
CA PHE A 74 5.15 19.10 33.31
C PHE A 74 6.27 19.89 33.98
#